data_AF-A0A2E7EWJ3-F1
#
_entry.id   AF-A0A2E7EWJ3-F1
#
_cell.length_a   1.000
_cell.length_b   1.000
_cell.length_c   1.000
_cell.angle_alpha   90.00
_cell.angle_beta   90.00
_cell.angle_gamma   90.00
#
_symmetry.space_group_name_H-M   'P 1'
#
loop_
_entity.id
_entity.type
_entity.pdbx_description
1 polymer ?
#
loop_
_entity_poly.entity_id
_entity_poly.type
_entity_poly.pdbx_seq_one_letter_code
_entity_poly.pdbx_strand_id
1 'polypeptide(L)'
;MKALYPSLIALALCACGQTDAPPAEAPAEPPAVEAEAPVVETPAEAEPAAADLEPLDAVDANYDESWFVDYSWPGEYPSGISIMEEGVVIPARSTPDPDAEFDVSCPIEVGATLHQWNEARVAEDDLHFIAATETIAQNVTTAATLTVWPFESEAEEPVTLDIAPGDTVTVIRYYGEGFGAMRVDGANYQTDLMELYEYLEENETYVDEDKWVLATCDDADSTRAWMRLDEALETEGTLDTLLTEYGVAEDIPQ
;
A
#
# COMPACT_ATOMS: atom_id res chain seq x y z
N MET A 1 -56.47 -19.34 -28.50
CA MET A 1 -57.18 -18.39 -29.40
C MET A 1 -56.18 -17.26 -29.68
N LYS A 2 -55.57 -17.15 -30.88
CA LYS A 2 -56.05 -16.41 -32.08
C LYS A 2 -56.69 -15.06 -31.67
N ALA A 3 -56.33 -13.87 -32.17
CA ALA A 3 -55.51 -13.48 -33.31
C ALA A 3 -55.50 -11.93 -33.44
N LEU A 4 -54.53 -11.41 -34.23
CA LEU A 4 -54.65 -10.37 -35.27
C LEU A 4 -54.88 -8.86 -34.90
N TYR A 5 -53.84 -8.06 -35.22
CA TYR A 5 -53.84 -6.69 -35.85
C TYR A 5 -54.77 -6.62 -37.11
N PRO A 6 -54.95 -5.51 -37.93
CA PRO A 6 -54.24 -4.21 -38.08
C PRO A 6 -55.11 -2.97 -38.51
N SER A 7 -54.44 -1.87 -38.95
CA SER A 7 -54.82 -0.92 -40.04
C SER A 7 -55.89 0.15 -39.74
N LEU A 8 -56.01 1.32 -40.39
CA LEU A 8 -55.45 2.03 -41.57
C LEU A 8 -55.93 3.52 -41.38
N ILE A 9 -55.38 4.57 -42.00
CA ILE A 9 -55.79 5.12 -43.32
C ILE A 9 -54.94 6.37 -43.61
N ALA A 10 -54.47 6.46 -44.85
CA ALA A 10 -53.87 7.63 -45.51
C ALA A 10 -54.86 8.29 -46.48
N LEU A 11 -54.70 9.58 -46.79
CA LEU A 11 -55.25 10.32 -47.96
C LEU A 11 -54.52 11.69 -47.98
N ALA A 12 -53.67 12.15 -48.91
CA ALA A 12 -53.51 12.12 -50.38
C ALA A 12 -54.21 13.28 -51.14
N LEU A 13 -53.37 14.05 -51.89
CA LEU A 13 -53.62 14.85 -53.11
C LEU A 13 -54.22 16.28 -52.92
N CYS A 14 -53.91 17.35 -53.67
CA CYS A 14 -53.30 17.52 -55.01
C CYS A 14 -52.98 19.02 -55.30
N ALA A 15 -52.22 19.27 -56.38
CA ALA A 15 -52.31 20.39 -57.34
C ALA A 15 -51.13 21.39 -57.47
N CYS A 16 -50.63 21.50 -58.72
CA CYS A 16 -49.65 22.44 -59.26
C CYS A 16 -50.33 23.67 -59.92
N GLY A 17 -49.61 24.80 -60.07
CA GLY A 17 -49.78 25.70 -61.22
C GLY A 17 -49.63 27.22 -61.01
N GLN A 18 -48.43 27.75 -61.35
CA GLN A 18 -48.05 29.02 -62.01
C GLN A 18 -48.84 30.34 -61.84
N THR A 19 -48.12 31.47 -61.59
CA THR A 19 -47.79 32.55 -62.57
C THR A 19 -46.92 33.68 -61.96
N ASP A 20 -45.90 34.13 -62.74
CA ASP A 20 -45.32 35.49 -62.95
C ASP A 20 -45.10 36.49 -61.77
N ALA A 21 -44.06 37.33 -61.62
CA ALA A 21 -42.77 37.67 -62.24
C ALA A 21 -42.08 38.75 -61.29
N PRO A 22 -40.82 39.18 -61.49
CA PRO A 22 -39.83 39.68 -60.47
C PRO A 22 -39.89 41.24 -60.26
N PRO A 23 -38.99 41.97 -59.50
CA PRO A 23 -37.61 41.63 -59.08
C PRO A 23 -37.05 42.13 -57.72
N ALA A 24 -35.92 41.49 -57.38
CA ALA A 24 -34.69 41.98 -56.73
C ALA A 24 -34.72 42.60 -55.32
N GLU A 25 -34.27 41.82 -54.33
CA GLU A 25 -33.45 42.30 -53.21
C GLU A 25 -32.27 41.33 -52.99
N ALA A 26 -31.17 41.87 -52.49
CA ALA A 26 -29.82 41.30 -52.49
C ALA A 26 -29.70 39.91 -51.80
N PRO A 27 -28.70 39.08 -52.17
CA PRO A 27 -28.40 37.85 -51.44
C PRO A 27 -27.95 38.19 -50.02
N ALA A 28 -28.70 37.73 -49.02
CA ALA A 28 -28.24 37.66 -47.65
C ALA A 28 -27.10 36.62 -47.54
N GLU A 29 -26.02 36.98 -46.85
CA GLU A 29 -24.94 36.06 -46.50
C GLU A 29 -25.48 34.86 -45.70
N PRO A 30 -25.02 33.62 -45.97
CA PRO A 30 -25.34 32.48 -45.12
C PRO A 30 -24.69 32.66 -43.75
N PRO A 31 -25.34 32.20 -42.66
CA PRO A 31 -24.74 32.26 -41.33
C PRO A 31 -23.46 31.42 -41.30
N ALA A 32 -22.42 31.98 -40.70
CA ALA A 32 -21.15 31.32 -40.46
C ALA A 32 -21.40 30.07 -39.60
N VAL A 33 -20.96 28.93 -40.11
CA VAL A 33 -20.88 27.69 -39.34
C VAL A 33 -19.67 27.86 -38.43
N GLU A 34 -19.88 28.04 -37.13
CA GLU A 34 -18.81 27.95 -36.15
C GLU A 34 -18.29 26.50 -36.18
N ALA A 35 -17.05 26.35 -36.61
CA ALA A 35 -16.32 25.11 -36.50
C ALA A 35 -16.07 24.86 -35.01
N GLU A 36 -16.62 23.77 -34.47
CA GLU A 36 -16.28 23.30 -33.15
C GLU A 36 -14.76 23.08 -33.09
N ALA A 37 -14.11 23.78 -32.15
CA ALA A 37 -12.70 23.60 -31.88
C ALA A 37 -12.45 22.14 -31.47
N PRO A 38 -11.35 21.51 -31.92
CA PRO A 38 -11.03 20.16 -31.46
C PRO A 38 -10.84 20.21 -29.95
N VAL A 39 -11.59 19.36 -29.24
CA VAL A 39 -11.34 19.06 -27.83
C VAL A 39 -9.93 18.51 -27.77
N VAL A 40 -9.00 19.32 -27.25
CA VAL A 40 -7.68 18.85 -26.87
C VAL A 40 -7.92 17.91 -25.70
N GLU A 41 -7.78 16.60 -25.94
CA GLU A 41 -7.68 15.64 -24.85
C GLU A 41 -6.45 16.03 -24.04
N THR A 42 -6.69 16.53 -22.83
CA THR A 42 -5.65 16.63 -21.80
C THR A 42 -5.02 15.24 -21.71
N PRO A 43 -3.69 15.08 -21.84
CA PRO A 43 -3.07 13.80 -21.59
C PRO A 43 -3.49 13.33 -20.21
N ALA A 44 -3.94 12.08 -20.10
CA ALA A 44 -4.06 11.43 -18.82
C ALA A 44 -2.75 11.64 -18.07
N GLU A 45 -2.84 12.18 -16.86
CA GLU A 45 -1.70 12.27 -15.95
C GLU A 45 -1.16 10.84 -15.84
N ALA A 46 0.09 10.64 -16.29
CA ALA A 46 0.71 9.35 -16.19
C ALA A 46 0.79 9.01 -14.71
N GLU A 47 0.28 7.84 -14.30
CA GLU A 47 0.63 7.29 -13.01
C GLU A 47 2.16 7.38 -12.85
N PRO A 48 2.66 7.87 -11.70
CA PRO A 48 4.09 7.91 -11.48
C PRO A 48 4.63 6.51 -11.73
N ALA A 49 5.70 6.40 -12.52
CA ALA A 49 6.42 5.15 -12.62
C ALA A 49 6.82 4.76 -11.20
N ALA A 50 6.69 3.48 -10.81
CA ALA A 50 6.97 2.99 -9.46
C ALA A 50 8.35 3.40 -8.89
N ALA A 51 9.27 3.86 -9.74
CA ALA A 51 10.57 4.42 -9.36
C ALA A 51 10.53 5.81 -8.68
N ASP A 52 9.40 6.53 -8.71
CA ASP A 52 9.25 7.88 -8.14
C ASP A 52 8.45 7.91 -6.82
N LEU A 53 8.01 6.76 -6.31
CA LEU A 53 7.28 6.67 -5.05
C LEU A 53 8.25 6.73 -3.86
N GLU A 54 7.81 7.35 -2.76
CA GLU A 54 8.50 7.22 -1.48
C GLU A 54 8.50 5.74 -1.06
N PRO A 55 9.50 5.27 -0.29
CA PRO A 55 9.64 3.85 0.04
C PRO A 55 8.37 3.21 0.62
N LEU A 56 7.68 3.89 1.55
CA LEU A 56 6.44 3.38 2.13
C LEU A 56 5.33 3.22 1.09
N ASP A 57 5.10 4.24 0.27
CA ASP A 57 4.09 4.23 -0.79
C ASP A 57 4.39 3.16 -1.84
N ALA A 58 5.67 2.92 -2.12
CA ALA A 58 6.10 1.86 -3.04
C ALA A 58 5.72 0.47 -2.53
N VAL A 59 5.88 0.20 -1.22
CA VAL A 59 5.42 -1.05 -0.61
C VAL A 59 3.89 -1.10 -0.60
N ASP A 60 3.23 -0.07 -0.09
CA ASP A 60 1.75 0.01 0.04
C ASP A 60 1.03 -0.26 -1.29
N ALA A 61 1.55 0.25 -2.40
CA ALA A 61 1.00 0.03 -3.73
C ALA A 61 0.92 -1.45 -4.19
N ASN A 62 1.63 -2.36 -3.52
CA ASN A 62 1.65 -3.80 -3.82
C ASN A 62 0.74 -4.63 -2.92
N TYR A 63 0.09 -4.02 -1.93
CA TYR A 63 -0.81 -4.71 -1.01
C TYR A 63 -2.24 -4.17 -1.14
N ASP A 64 -3.22 -5.03 -0.87
CA ASP A 64 -4.63 -4.62 -0.87
C ASP A 64 -5.09 -4.16 0.53
N GLU A 65 -6.37 -3.80 0.64
CA GLU A 65 -6.95 -3.28 1.87
C GLU A 65 -6.97 -4.26 3.05
N SER A 66 -6.70 -5.56 2.84
CA SER A 66 -6.55 -6.52 3.93
C SER A 66 -5.21 -6.40 4.64
N TRP A 67 -4.29 -5.58 4.13
CA TRP A 67 -2.99 -5.34 4.73
C TRP A 67 -2.89 -3.95 5.36
N PHE A 68 -1.93 -3.81 6.26
CA PHE A 68 -1.51 -2.54 6.84
C PHE A 68 -0.02 -2.38 6.62
N VAL A 69 0.37 -1.32 5.91
CA VAL A 69 1.76 -1.02 5.60
C VAL A 69 2.23 0.16 6.46
N ASP A 70 3.35 -0.04 7.15
CA ASP A 70 3.91 0.99 8.03
C ASP A 70 5.43 0.85 8.13
N TYR A 71 6.08 1.94 8.52
CA TYR A 71 7.50 1.94 8.80
C TYR A 71 7.85 1.06 9.99
N SER A 72 9.10 0.62 9.96
CA SER A 72 9.74 -0.23 10.95
C SER A 72 9.15 -1.65 11.00
N TRP A 73 10.04 -2.61 11.19
CA TRP A 73 9.65 -3.97 11.49
C TRP A 73 9.15 -4.07 12.94
N PRO A 74 8.03 -4.76 13.15
CA PRO A 74 7.45 -4.95 14.47
C PRO A 74 8.24 -5.95 15.31
N GLY A 75 8.02 -5.90 16.62
CA GLY A 75 8.67 -6.73 17.62
C GLY A 75 9.47 -5.92 18.64
N GLU A 76 9.50 -6.41 19.89
CA GLU A 76 10.28 -5.78 20.97
C GLU A 76 11.78 -5.80 20.64
N TYR A 77 12.20 -6.90 20.00
CA TYR A 77 13.50 -7.09 19.38
C TYR A 77 13.24 -7.47 17.91
N PRO A 78 13.09 -6.48 17.02
CA PRO A 78 12.82 -6.77 15.61
C PRO A 78 13.98 -7.60 15.04
N SER A 79 13.68 -8.46 14.07
CA SER A 79 14.70 -9.25 13.38
C SER A 79 15.62 -8.38 12.52
N GLY A 80 16.72 -8.94 12.04
CA GLY A 80 17.66 -8.28 11.14
C GLY A 80 18.33 -9.25 10.19
N ILE A 81 19.15 -8.72 9.28
CA ILE A 81 19.98 -9.54 8.40
C ILE A 81 21.44 -9.21 8.68
N SER A 82 22.19 -10.18 9.19
CA SER A 82 23.64 -10.08 9.38
C SER A 82 24.38 -10.95 8.36
N ILE A 83 25.40 -10.37 7.71
CA ILE A 83 26.22 -11.05 6.71
C ILE A 83 27.46 -11.67 7.39
N MET A 84 27.57 -12.98 7.30
CA MET A 84 28.56 -13.77 8.04
C MET A 84 29.70 -14.30 7.19
N GLU A 85 29.55 -14.28 5.87
CA GLU A 85 30.52 -14.83 4.92
C GLU A 85 30.87 -13.82 3.82
N GLU A 86 32.06 -13.94 3.24
CA GLU A 86 32.47 -13.13 2.09
C GLU A 86 31.71 -13.55 0.83
N GLY A 87 31.36 -12.58 -0.01
CA GLY A 87 30.76 -12.84 -1.33
C GLY A 87 29.29 -13.25 -1.29
N VAL A 88 28.58 -12.94 -0.20
CA VAL A 88 27.13 -13.11 -0.11
C VAL A 88 26.44 -12.19 -1.12
N VAL A 89 25.51 -12.77 -1.89
CA VAL A 89 24.68 -12.06 -2.86
C VAL A 89 23.24 -12.43 -2.57
N ILE A 90 22.46 -11.46 -2.08
CA ILE A 90 21.06 -11.67 -1.73
C ILE A 90 20.20 -11.48 -2.99
N PRO A 91 19.34 -12.45 -3.35
CA PRO A 91 18.31 -12.25 -4.36
C PRO A 91 17.34 -11.16 -3.92
N ALA A 92 17.14 -10.16 -4.78
CA ALA A 92 16.38 -8.96 -4.44
C ALA A 92 15.51 -8.52 -5.63
N ARG A 93 14.69 -7.50 -5.39
CA ARG A 93 13.78 -6.93 -6.39
C ARG A 93 14.06 -5.46 -6.63
N SER A 94 13.78 -5.00 -7.85
CA SER A 94 13.77 -3.57 -8.18
C SER A 94 12.52 -2.85 -7.64
N THR A 95 11.45 -3.59 -7.33
CA THR A 95 10.20 -3.10 -6.72
C THR A 95 9.76 -4.03 -5.58
N PRO A 96 9.08 -3.53 -4.53
CA PRO A 96 8.66 -4.34 -3.39
C PRO A 96 7.35 -5.09 -3.66
N ASP A 97 7.30 -5.83 -4.77
CA ASP A 97 6.18 -6.71 -5.12
C ASP A 97 6.44 -8.10 -4.53
N PRO A 98 5.60 -8.60 -3.60
CA PRO A 98 5.81 -9.90 -2.96
C PRO A 98 5.70 -11.09 -3.92
N ASP A 99 5.02 -10.92 -5.05
CA ASP A 99 4.81 -11.97 -6.06
C ASP A 99 5.78 -11.87 -7.24
N ALA A 100 6.56 -10.79 -7.33
CA ALA A 100 7.55 -10.63 -8.38
C ALA A 100 8.73 -11.59 -8.22
N GLU A 101 9.29 -12.02 -9.35
CA GLU A 101 10.54 -12.77 -9.39
C GLU A 101 11.72 -11.86 -9.01
N PHE A 102 12.78 -12.45 -8.45
CA PHE A 102 14.03 -11.73 -8.21
C PHE A 102 14.65 -11.26 -9.54
N ASP A 103 14.82 -9.95 -9.69
CA ASP A 103 15.42 -9.31 -10.86
C ASP A 103 16.71 -8.53 -10.53
N VAL A 104 17.07 -8.46 -9.24
CA VAL A 104 18.32 -7.85 -8.75
C VAL A 104 19.14 -8.88 -7.98
N SER A 105 20.45 -8.86 -8.19
CA SER A 105 21.42 -9.60 -7.37
C SER A 105 22.19 -8.59 -6.54
N CYS A 106 21.93 -8.57 -5.23
CA CYS A 106 22.46 -7.54 -4.34
C CYS A 106 23.63 -8.08 -3.52
N PRO A 107 24.90 -7.86 -3.94
CA PRO A 107 26.04 -8.16 -3.07
C PRO A 107 25.97 -7.30 -1.80
N ILE A 108 26.23 -7.91 -0.65
CA ILE A 108 26.37 -7.20 0.62
C ILE A 108 27.69 -7.66 1.27
N GLU A 109 28.43 -6.71 1.81
CA GLU A 109 29.74 -6.97 2.41
C GLU A 109 29.67 -7.79 3.71
N VAL A 110 30.70 -8.59 3.95
CA VAL A 110 30.80 -9.39 5.17
C VAL A 110 30.86 -8.50 6.41
N GLY A 111 30.09 -8.86 7.43
CA GLY A 111 29.95 -8.09 8.66
C GLY A 111 28.84 -7.06 8.66
N ALA A 112 28.24 -6.74 7.51
CA ALA A 112 27.10 -5.84 7.45
C ALA A 112 25.93 -6.37 8.30
N THR A 113 25.28 -5.47 9.05
CA THR A 113 24.05 -5.74 9.80
C THR A 113 22.95 -4.80 9.30
N LEU A 114 22.05 -5.31 8.45
CA LEU A 114 20.85 -4.59 8.01
C LEU A 114 19.79 -4.73 9.10
N HIS A 115 19.72 -3.73 9.98
CA HIS A 115 18.80 -3.70 11.09
C HIS A 115 18.38 -2.26 11.42
N GLN A 116 17.11 -2.05 11.77
CA GLN A 116 16.55 -0.71 12.00
C GLN A 116 17.18 0.04 13.19
N TRP A 117 17.82 -0.68 14.12
CA TRP A 117 18.59 -0.09 15.23
C TRP A 117 20.08 0.13 14.92
N ASN A 118 20.56 -0.24 13.73
CA ASN A 118 21.93 0.06 13.31
C ASN A 118 21.97 1.46 12.69
N GLU A 119 21.86 2.49 13.54
CA GLU A 119 21.73 3.88 13.09
C GLU A 119 22.85 4.32 12.14
N ALA A 120 24.07 3.82 12.35
CA ALA A 120 25.22 4.12 11.51
C ALA A 120 24.99 3.60 10.07
N ARG A 121 24.61 2.33 9.94
CA ARG A 121 24.31 1.70 8.65
C ARG A 121 23.06 2.28 8.01
N VAL A 122 22.00 2.51 8.78
CA VAL A 122 20.77 3.15 8.29
C VAL A 122 21.08 4.48 7.61
N ALA A 123 21.93 5.30 8.23
CA ALA A 123 22.31 6.59 7.67
C ALA A 123 23.31 6.49 6.51
N GLU A 124 24.26 5.54 6.57
CA GLU A 124 25.28 5.36 5.53
C GLU A 124 24.69 4.81 4.23
N ASP A 125 23.82 3.81 4.34
CA ASP A 125 23.26 3.09 3.19
C ASP A 125 21.85 3.55 2.83
N ASP A 126 21.31 4.54 3.54
CA ASP A 126 19.94 5.02 3.38
C ASP A 126 18.92 3.87 3.49
N LEU A 127 18.99 3.10 4.58
CA LEU A 127 18.14 1.91 4.74
C LEU A 127 16.71 2.32 5.11
N HIS A 128 15.72 1.72 4.45
CA HIS A 128 14.31 1.86 4.84
C HIS A 128 13.72 0.50 5.21
N PHE A 129 13.18 0.41 6.41
CA PHE A 129 12.51 -0.78 6.93
C PHE A 129 11.01 -0.55 6.92
N ILE A 130 10.28 -1.40 6.22
CA ILE A 130 8.83 -1.32 6.08
C ILE A 130 8.25 -2.71 6.30
N ALA A 131 7.14 -2.78 7.02
CA ALA A 131 6.39 -4.01 7.18
C ALA A 131 5.01 -3.84 6.55
N ALA A 132 4.62 -4.79 5.70
CA ALA A 132 3.24 -5.02 5.35
C ALA A 132 2.72 -6.14 6.25
N THR A 133 1.62 -5.91 6.96
CA THR A 133 1.03 -6.88 7.89
C THR A 133 -0.39 -7.23 7.48
N GLU A 134 -0.69 -8.52 7.31
CA GLU A 134 -2.05 -8.98 7.03
C GLU A 134 -2.93 -8.76 8.27
N THR A 135 -4.01 -8.02 8.09
CA THR A 135 -4.88 -7.63 9.20
C THR A 135 -6.03 -8.62 9.37
N ILE A 136 -6.41 -8.89 10.62
CA ILE A 136 -7.41 -9.90 10.95
C ILE A 136 -8.58 -9.26 11.68
N ALA A 137 -9.76 -9.34 11.05
CA ALA A 137 -11.00 -8.91 11.67
C ALA A 137 -11.47 -9.93 12.74
N GLN A 138 -11.77 -9.42 13.93
CA GLN A 138 -12.26 -10.18 15.07
C GLN A 138 -13.58 -9.62 15.59
N ASN A 139 -14.47 -10.51 16.04
CA ASN A 139 -15.73 -10.12 16.66
C ASN A 139 -15.53 -9.79 18.14
N VAL A 140 -16.18 -8.73 18.59
CA VAL A 140 -16.26 -8.40 20.02
C VAL A 140 -17.32 -9.29 20.68
N THR A 141 -16.96 -9.97 21.77
CA THR A 141 -17.85 -10.87 22.53
C THR A 141 -18.34 -10.25 23.82
N THR A 142 -17.59 -9.28 24.38
CA THR A 142 -17.87 -8.63 25.66
C THR A 142 -17.70 -7.11 25.52
N ALA A 143 -18.61 -6.34 26.13
CA ALA A 143 -18.52 -4.87 26.11
C ALA A 143 -17.37 -4.38 27.01
N ALA A 144 -16.62 -3.38 26.55
CA ALA A 144 -15.53 -2.77 27.30
C ALA A 144 -15.32 -1.30 26.91
N THR A 145 -14.60 -0.57 27.77
CA THR A 145 -14.07 0.76 27.47
C THR A 145 -12.55 0.65 27.52
N LEU A 146 -11.91 0.75 26.36
CA LEU A 146 -10.47 0.63 26.20
C LEU A 146 -9.79 2.00 26.32
N THR A 147 -8.54 1.99 26.79
CA THR A 147 -7.64 3.14 26.67
C THR A 147 -6.77 2.92 25.44
N VAL A 148 -6.84 3.82 24.47
CA VAL A 148 -6.19 3.64 23.16
C VAL A 148 -5.47 4.91 22.74
N TRP A 149 -4.43 4.78 21.94
CA TRP A 149 -3.64 5.90 21.41
C TRP A 149 -3.88 6.02 19.91
N PRO A 150 -4.44 7.13 19.41
CA PRO A 150 -4.64 7.30 17.97
C PRO A 150 -3.30 7.22 17.22
N PHE A 151 -3.23 6.38 16.20
CA PHE A 151 -1.98 6.08 15.51
C PHE A 151 -1.40 7.31 14.77
N GLU A 152 -2.27 8.05 14.08
CA GLU A 152 -1.93 9.23 13.27
C GLU A 152 -1.75 10.52 14.10
N SER A 153 -1.87 10.45 15.43
CA SER A 153 -1.83 11.63 16.28
C SER A 153 -0.42 11.92 16.75
N GLU A 154 0.09 13.12 16.43
CA GLU A 154 1.32 13.63 17.06
C GLU A 154 1.15 13.88 18.58
N ALA A 155 -0.10 13.98 19.05
CA ALA A 155 -0.39 14.06 20.47
C ALA A 155 -0.49 12.65 21.06
N GLU A 156 0.46 12.31 21.93
CA GLU A 156 0.56 11.03 22.66
C GLU A 156 -0.54 10.84 23.74
N GLU A 157 -1.60 11.65 23.70
CA GLU A 157 -2.67 11.60 24.70
C GLU A 157 -3.63 10.46 24.39
N PRO A 158 -3.84 9.52 25.33
CA PRO A 158 -4.78 8.44 25.13
C PRO A 158 -6.22 8.96 25.07
N VAL A 159 -7.04 8.25 24.31
CA VAL A 159 -8.49 8.41 24.26
C VAL A 159 -9.18 7.15 24.75
N THR A 160 -10.45 7.27 25.13
CA THR A 160 -11.28 6.12 25.48
C THR A 160 -12.07 5.66 24.27
N LEU A 161 -12.10 4.35 24.03
CA LEU A 161 -12.89 3.73 22.97
C LEU A 161 -13.83 2.68 23.57
N ASP A 162 -15.13 2.85 23.37
CA ASP A 162 -16.13 1.86 23.78
C ASP A 162 -16.31 0.80 22.67
N ILE A 163 -16.26 -0.47 23.05
CA ILE A 163 -16.60 -1.62 22.19
C ILE A 163 -17.76 -2.41 22.79
N ALA A 164 -18.59 -3.00 21.94
CA ALA A 164 -19.78 -3.75 22.33
C ALA A 164 -19.91 -5.09 21.59
N PRO A 165 -20.60 -6.09 22.16
CA PRO A 165 -20.83 -7.36 21.48
C PRO A 165 -21.50 -7.18 20.12
N GLY A 166 -20.90 -7.77 19.09
CA GLY A 166 -21.33 -7.63 17.70
C GLY A 166 -20.59 -6.56 16.90
N ASP A 167 -19.74 -5.76 17.54
CA ASP A 167 -18.76 -4.91 16.85
C ASP A 167 -17.64 -5.77 16.25
N THR A 168 -16.90 -5.19 15.32
CA THR A 168 -15.69 -5.78 14.73
C THR A 168 -14.50 -4.91 15.05
N VAL A 169 -13.43 -5.52 15.57
CA VAL A 169 -12.11 -4.91 15.74
C VAL A 169 -11.17 -5.62 14.79
N THR A 170 -10.38 -4.87 14.03
CA THR A 170 -9.32 -5.44 13.19
C THR A 170 -8.02 -5.42 13.97
N VAL A 171 -7.45 -6.58 14.27
CA VAL A 171 -6.11 -6.69 14.86
C VAL A 171 -5.09 -6.50 13.74
N ILE A 172 -4.11 -5.62 13.97
CA ILE A 172 -3.10 -5.26 12.97
C ILE A 172 -1.79 -5.97 13.27
N ARG A 173 -1.08 -5.60 14.34
CA ARG A 173 0.23 -6.18 14.66
C ARG A 173 0.60 -6.02 16.13
N TYR A 174 1.46 -6.90 16.62
CA TYR A 174 2.09 -6.77 17.94
C TYR A 174 3.35 -5.91 17.84
N TYR A 175 3.57 -5.02 18.82
CA TYR A 175 4.79 -4.23 18.91
C TYR A 175 5.76 -4.78 19.95
N GLY A 176 5.34 -4.86 21.21
CA GLY A 176 6.22 -5.15 22.34
C GLY A 176 5.50 -4.95 23.67
N GLU A 177 5.94 -5.64 24.72
CA GLU A 177 5.40 -5.51 26.09
C GLU A 177 3.87 -5.65 26.21
N GLY A 178 3.23 -6.41 25.32
CA GLY A 178 1.78 -6.57 25.28
C GLY A 178 1.03 -5.51 24.45
N PHE A 179 1.70 -4.48 23.96
CA PHE A 179 1.13 -3.45 23.09
C PHE A 179 1.17 -3.85 21.62
N GLY A 180 0.22 -3.30 20.86
CA GLY A 180 0.13 -3.48 19.42
C GLY A 180 -0.83 -2.48 18.80
N ALA A 181 -1.17 -2.71 17.54
CA ALA A 181 -2.10 -1.89 16.79
C ALA A 181 -3.41 -2.64 16.48
N MET A 182 -4.49 -1.87 16.44
CA MET A 182 -5.81 -2.30 16.00
C MET A 182 -6.48 -1.22 15.15
N ARG A 183 -7.56 -1.58 14.48
CA ARG A 183 -8.43 -0.66 13.74
C ARG A 183 -9.89 -0.87 14.12
N VAL A 184 -10.57 0.23 14.39
CA VAL A 184 -12.00 0.29 14.68
C VAL A 184 -12.59 1.45 13.89
N ASP A 185 -13.70 1.21 13.19
CA ASP A 185 -14.38 2.22 12.35
C ASP A 185 -13.45 2.95 11.36
N GLY A 186 -12.44 2.24 10.83
CA GLY A 186 -11.47 2.77 9.86
C GLY A 186 -10.35 3.62 10.47
N ALA A 187 -10.32 3.82 11.79
CA ALA A 187 -9.24 4.52 12.48
C ALA A 187 -8.28 3.52 13.14
N ASN A 188 -6.97 3.75 12.98
CA ASN A 188 -5.92 2.95 13.59
C ASN A 188 -5.59 3.48 15.00
N TYR A 189 -5.36 2.56 15.92
CA TYR A 189 -5.01 2.86 17.31
C TYR A 189 -3.93 1.91 17.79
N GLN A 190 -3.04 2.40 18.66
CA GLN A 190 -2.26 1.54 19.54
C GLN A 190 -3.07 1.22 20.80
N THR A 191 -2.93 0.02 21.32
CA THR A 191 -3.64 -0.46 22.50
C THR A 191 -2.82 -1.54 23.21
N ASP A 192 -3.15 -1.80 24.47
CA ASP A 192 -2.79 -3.05 25.12
C ASP A 192 -3.55 -4.19 24.41
N LEU A 193 -2.85 -5.03 23.66
CA LEU A 193 -3.45 -6.16 22.94
C LEU A 193 -3.86 -7.27 23.90
N MET A 194 -3.15 -7.44 25.02
CA MET A 194 -3.53 -8.46 26.00
C MET A 194 -4.87 -8.12 26.64
N GLU A 195 -5.10 -6.87 27.00
CA GLU A 195 -6.41 -6.38 27.44
C GLU A 195 -7.46 -6.55 26.34
N LEU A 196 -7.15 -6.16 25.10
CA LEU A 196 -8.08 -6.28 23.97
C LEU A 196 -8.58 -7.73 23.79
N TYR A 197 -7.68 -8.72 23.81
CA TYR A 197 -8.01 -10.13 23.60
C TYR A 197 -8.96 -10.71 24.67
N GLU A 198 -9.09 -10.09 25.85
CA GLU A 198 -10.08 -10.52 26.85
C GLU A 198 -11.53 -10.31 26.37
N TYR A 199 -11.73 -9.46 25.37
CA TYR A 199 -13.04 -9.04 24.87
C TYR A 199 -13.36 -9.55 23.46
N LEU A 200 -12.40 -10.18 22.78
CA LEU A 200 -12.55 -10.70 21.42
C LEU A 200 -13.01 -12.17 21.41
N GLU A 201 -13.22 -12.71 20.21
CA GLU A 201 -13.59 -14.11 19.99
C GLU A 201 -12.40 -15.05 20.17
N GLU A 202 -11.25 -14.69 19.58
CA GLU A 202 -9.98 -15.37 19.76
C GLU A 202 -9.14 -14.64 20.79
N ASN A 203 -8.47 -15.40 21.66
CA ASN A 203 -7.65 -14.88 22.75
C ASN A 203 -6.20 -14.56 22.34
N GLU A 204 -5.86 -14.77 21.08
CA GLU A 204 -4.60 -14.41 20.44
C GLU A 204 -4.81 -14.41 18.92
N THR A 205 -4.08 -13.57 18.19
CA THR A 205 -4.09 -13.56 16.72
C THR A 205 -2.67 -13.51 16.21
N TYR A 206 -2.37 -14.43 15.30
CA TYR A 206 -1.14 -14.42 14.53
C TYR A 206 -1.44 -13.76 13.20
N VAL A 207 -0.61 -12.80 12.85
CA VAL A 207 -0.67 -12.06 11.60
C VAL A 207 0.55 -12.41 10.76
N ASP A 208 0.36 -12.53 9.46
CA ASP A 208 1.45 -12.71 8.51
C ASP A 208 2.07 -11.33 8.20
N GLU A 209 3.40 -11.31 8.06
CA GLU A 209 4.16 -10.07 7.91
C GLU A 209 5.23 -10.21 6.83
N ASP A 210 5.15 -9.35 5.82
CA ASP A 210 6.21 -9.16 4.84
C ASP A 210 7.11 -8.01 5.29
N LYS A 211 8.32 -8.37 5.69
CA LYS A 211 9.32 -7.43 6.23
C LYS A 211 10.31 -7.05 5.15
N TRP A 212 10.12 -5.86 4.60
CA TRP A 212 10.94 -5.31 3.53
C TRP A 212 12.05 -4.41 4.06
N VAL A 213 13.22 -4.52 3.46
CA VAL A 213 14.28 -3.53 3.56
C VAL A 213 14.68 -3.05 2.16
N LEU A 214 14.66 -1.74 1.97
CA LEU A 214 15.32 -1.10 0.83
C LEU A 214 16.76 -0.82 1.25
N ALA A 215 17.72 -1.44 0.57
CA ALA A 215 19.15 -1.25 0.84
C ALA A 215 19.92 -0.87 -0.41
N THR A 216 21.16 -0.45 -0.18
CA THR A 216 22.15 -0.16 -1.22
C THR A 216 23.09 -1.35 -1.35
N CYS A 217 23.20 -1.91 -2.56
CA CYS A 217 24.07 -3.04 -2.84
C CYS A 217 25.55 -2.60 -2.90
N ASP A 218 26.47 -3.47 -2.47
CA ASP A 218 27.92 -3.31 -2.61
C ASP A 218 28.38 -3.63 -4.04
N ASP A 219 27.85 -2.88 -4.99
CA ASP A 219 28.25 -2.89 -6.39
C ASP A 219 28.72 -1.51 -6.86
N ALA A 220 29.30 -1.46 -8.05
CA ALA A 220 29.89 -0.22 -8.59
C ALA A 220 28.85 0.88 -8.90
N ASP A 221 27.57 0.49 -9.04
CA ASP A 221 26.47 1.38 -9.40
C ASP A 221 25.65 1.80 -8.16
N SER A 222 25.97 1.26 -6.99
CA SER A 222 25.22 1.45 -5.73
C SER A 222 23.73 1.16 -5.94
N THR A 223 23.43 0.02 -6.56
CA THR A 223 22.06 -0.39 -6.89
C THR A 223 21.17 -0.36 -5.65
N ARG A 224 19.98 0.22 -5.75
CA ARG A 224 18.95 0.17 -4.71
C ARG A 224 18.06 -1.04 -4.93
N ALA A 225 17.89 -1.87 -3.91
CA ALA A 225 17.17 -3.13 -4.03
C ALA A 225 16.31 -3.42 -2.81
N TRP A 226 15.13 -3.98 -3.08
CA TRP A 226 14.19 -4.45 -2.07
C TRP A 226 14.48 -5.90 -1.73
N MET A 227 14.70 -6.17 -0.44
CA MET A 227 14.87 -7.52 0.09
C MET A 227 13.77 -7.80 1.11
N ARG A 228 13.18 -9.00 1.04
CA ARG A 228 12.28 -9.50 2.07
C ARG A 228 13.09 -10.32 3.09
N LEU A 229 12.83 -10.10 4.37
CA LEU A 229 13.61 -10.69 5.46
C LEU A 229 13.69 -12.22 5.38
N ASP A 230 12.55 -12.89 5.25
CA ASP A 230 12.45 -14.35 5.18
C ASP A 230 13.29 -14.91 4.01
N GLU A 231 13.17 -14.32 2.82
CA GLU A 231 13.91 -14.73 1.62
C GLU A 231 15.41 -14.43 1.75
N ALA A 232 15.77 -13.28 2.32
CA ALA A 232 17.16 -12.92 2.55
C ALA A 232 17.83 -13.93 3.50
N LEU A 233 17.15 -14.34 4.56
CA LEU A 233 17.63 -15.31 5.54
C LEU A 233 17.74 -16.75 4.99
N GLU A 234 17.19 -17.04 3.81
CA GLU A 234 17.43 -18.30 3.10
C GLU A 234 18.78 -18.32 2.36
N THR A 235 19.43 -17.15 2.19
CA THR A 235 20.72 -17.03 1.50
C THR A 235 21.86 -17.55 2.39
N GLU A 236 22.64 -18.51 1.89
CA GLU A 236 23.83 -19.02 2.59
C GLU A 236 24.78 -17.88 2.95
N GLY A 237 25.28 -17.88 4.20
CA GLY A 237 26.11 -16.80 4.73
C GLY A 237 25.34 -15.64 5.36
N THR A 238 24.00 -15.69 5.42
CA THR A 238 23.18 -14.76 6.22
C THR A 238 22.74 -15.40 7.54
N LEU A 239 22.47 -14.57 8.55
CA LEU A 239 21.84 -14.96 9.81
C LEU A 239 20.88 -13.87 10.28
N ASP A 240 19.87 -14.27 11.06
CA ASP A 240 19.08 -13.31 11.83
C ASP A 240 19.99 -12.59 12.82
N THR A 241 19.87 -11.26 12.89
CA THR A 241 20.75 -10.41 13.69
C THR A 241 20.61 -10.74 15.17
N LEU A 242 21.76 -11.04 15.81
CA LEU A 242 21.81 -11.30 17.24
C LEU A 242 21.94 -9.99 18.02
N LEU A 243 20.84 -9.51 18.56
CA LEU A 243 20.80 -8.32 19.40
C LEU A 243 21.31 -8.64 20.81
N THR A 244 22.27 -7.85 21.29
CA THR A 244 22.82 -7.97 22.64
C THR A 244 22.21 -6.99 23.65
N GLU A 245 21.58 -5.92 23.15
CA GLU A 245 20.97 -4.86 23.94
C GLU A 245 19.73 -4.31 23.21
N TYR A 246 18.78 -3.79 23.98
CA TYR A 246 17.58 -3.16 23.42
C TYR A 246 17.93 -1.83 22.75
N GLY A 247 17.39 -1.60 21.55
CA GLY A 247 17.62 -0.37 20.80
C GLY A 247 19.01 -0.25 20.17
N VAL A 248 19.82 -1.31 20.16
CA VAL A 248 21.21 -1.26 19.68
C VAL A 248 21.50 -2.41 18.73
N ALA A 249 21.95 -2.08 17.52
CA ALA A 249 22.58 -3.01 16.58
C ALA A 249 23.81 -2.35 15.94
N GLU A 250 24.80 -3.16 15.58
CA GLU A 250 26.03 -2.69 14.94
C GLU A 250 26.49 -3.72 13.89
N ASP A 251 27.30 -3.28 12.93
CA ASP A 251 28.01 -4.18 12.04
C ASP A 251 28.98 -5.06 12.83
N ILE A 252 29.10 -6.32 12.40
CA ILE A 252 29.94 -7.32 13.06
C ILE A 252 31.41 -7.04 12.74
N PRO A 253 32.26 -6.83 13.76
CA PRO A 253 33.69 -6.59 13.53
C PRO A 253 34.36 -7.75 12.78
N GLN A 254 35.10 -7.40 11.73
CA GLN A 254 35.91 -8.32 10.92
C GLN A 254 37.36 -8.42 11.42
#